data_AF-A0A1F4VHG4-F1
#
_entry.id   AF-A0A1F4VHG4-F1
#
_cell.length_a   1.000
_cell.length_b   1.000
_cell.length_c   1.000
_cell.angle_alpha   90.00
_cell.angle_beta   90.00
_cell.angle_gamma   90.00
#
_symmetry.space_group_name_H-M   'P 1'
#
loop_
_entity.id
_entity.type
_entity.pdbx_description
1 polymer ?
#
loop_
_entity_poly.entity_id
_entity_poly.type
_entity_poly.pdbx_seq_one_letter_code
_entity_poly.pdbx_strand_id
1 'polypeptide(L)'
;MRTQLEGRNVVLEALERGRKVFEIYIDIGARGEKVDKIYTISKRLNIRIERKDRKFLDKITKTDSHQGVIAISETLQEERLKEVLAKAKNPLVLILKDTVYEHNLGAILRTSAASGVSAIVVGQTNRQALTPIVERVSMGASNIIPVIGASIQSTLSVLKKEGYRIVGVE
;
A
#
# COMPACT_ATOMS: atom_id res chain seq x y z
N MET A 1 -0.33 -4.19 -5.47
CA MET A 1 -1.80 -3.98 -5.56
C MET A 1 -2.07 -2.52 -5.86
N ARG A 2 -3.19 -2.23 -6.52
CA ARG A 2 -3.63 -0.87 -6.83
C ARG A 2 -4.80 -0.51 -5.90
N THR A 3 -4.88 0.75 -5.49
CA THR A 3 -6.04 1.30 -4.78
C THR A 3 -6.54 2.57 -5.45
N GLN A 4 -7.79 2.90 -5.19
CA GLN A 4 -8.47 4.05 -5.76
C GLN A 4 -8.53 5.17 -4.72
N LEU A 5 -8.01 6.33 -5.08
CA LEU A 5 -8.08 7.57 -4.29
C LEU A 5 -9.12 8.48 -4.92
N GLU A 6 -10.00 9.03 -4.10
CA GLU A 6 -11.14 9.81 -4.55
C GLU A 6 -11.15 11.17 -3.89
N GLY A 7 -11.38 12.22 -4.68
CA GLY A 7 -11.41 13.59 -4.18
C GLY A 7 -10.11 14.34 -4.42
N ARG A 8 -10.24 15.65 -4.63
CA ARG A 8 -9.13 16.52 -5.03
C ARG A 8 -8.02 16.56 -3.98
N ASN A 9 -8.39 16.62 -2.70
CA ASN A 9 -7.43 16.70 -1.60
C ASN A 9 -6.61 15.42 -1.45
N VAL A 10 -7.27 14.26 -1.46
CA VAL A 10 -6.64 12.96 -1.27
C VAL A 10 -5.64 12.68 -2.39
N VAL A 11 -6.02 13.00 -3.64
CA VAL A 11 -5.15 12.82 -4.80
C VAL A 11 -3.98 13.80 -4.77
N LEU A 12 -4.20 15.07 -4.42
CA LEU A 12 -3.13 16.06 -4.33
C LEU A 12 -2.12 15.68 -3.25
N GLU A 13 -2.58 15.31 -2.05
CA GLU A 13 -1.71 14.88 -0.95
C GLU A 13 -0.88 13.65 -1.33
N ALA A 14 -1.49 12.67 -2.01
CA ALA A 14 -0.76 11.49 -2.49
C ALA A 14 0.36 11.86 -3.47
N LEU A 15 0.09 12.77 -4.41
CA LEU A 15 1.09 13.27 -5.35
C LEU A 15 2.22 14.04 -4.66
N GLU A 16 1.89 14.90 -3.69
CA GLU A 16 2.86 15.70 -2.93
C GLU A 16 3.75 14.85 -2.02
N ARG A 17 3.20 13.77 -1.45
CA ARG A 17 3.95 12.79 -0.65
C ARG A 17 4.76 11.80 -1.50
N GLY A 18 4.71 11.91 -2.83
CA GLY A 18 5.43 11.02 -3.74
C GLY A 18 4.90 9.58 -3.76
N ARG A 19 3.63 9.36 -3.37
CA ARG A 19 2.97 8.05 -3.53
C ARG A 19 2.93 7.72 -5.02
N LYS A 20 3.23 6.47 -5.39
CA LYS A 20 3.18 6.04 -6.78
C LYS A 20 1.73 6.07 -7.28
N VAL A 21 1.46 6.96 -8.24
CA VAL A 21 0.19 7.05 -8.96
C VAL A 21 0.38 6.53 -10.38
N PHE A 22 -0.50 5.64 -10.81
CA PHE A 22 -0.43 5.00 -12.14
C PHE A 22 -1.21 5.81 -13.18
N GLU A 23 -2.39 6.30 -12.82
CA GLU A 23 -3.28 7.08 -13.68
C GLU A 23 -4.26 7.93 -12.87
N ILE A 24 -4.75 9.01 -13.49
CA ILE A 24 -5.72 9.92 -12.89
C ILE A 24 -6.84 10.19 -13.90
N TYR A 25 -8.09 10.07 -13.45
CA TYR A 25 -9.29 10.47 -14.16
C TYR A 25 -9.77 11.82 -13.61
N ILE A 26 -9.98 12.78 -14.51
CA ILE A 26 -10.45 14.12 -14.15
C ILE A 26 -11.72 14.43 -14.95
N ASP A 27 -12.75 14.93 -14.27
CA ASP A 27 -13.96 15.40 -14.94
C ASP A 27 -13.60 16.53 -15.92
N ILE A 28 -14.09 16.46 -17.16
CA ILE A 28 -13.93 17.53 -18.16
C ILE A 28 -14.40 18.89 -17.59
N GLY A 29 -15.44 18.88 -16.75
CA GLY A 29 -15.97 20.05 -16.06
C GLY A 29 -15.21 20.46 -14.79
N ALA A 30 -14.28 19.64 -14.27
CA ALA A 30 -13.54 19.99 -13.07
C ALA A 30 -12.59 21.17 -13.31
N ARG A 31 -12.69 22.17 -12.43
CA ARG A 31 -11.88 23.39 -12.44
C ARG A 31 -11.52 23.79 -11.00
N GLY A 32 -10.52 24.67 -10.90
CA GLY A 32 -10.07 25.29 -9.65
C GLY A 32 -8.64 24.89 -9.29
N GLU A 33 -8.04 25.68 -8.39
CA GLU A 33 -6.61 25.65 -8.05
C GLU A 33 -6.06 24.24 -7.77
N LYS A 34 -6.81 23.41 -7.04
CA LYS A 34 -6.39 22.04 -6.72
C LYS A 34 -6.32 21.13 -7.95
N VAL A 35 -7.26 21.29 -8.89
CA VAL A 35 -7.25 20.54 -10.15
C VAL A 35 -6.05 20.94 -11.00
N ASP A 36 -5.74 22.24 -11.02
CA ASP A 36 -4.59 22.78 -11.77
C ASP A 36 -3.25 22.31 -11.16
N LYS A 37 -3.14 22.27 -9.83
CA LYS A 37 -2.00 21.69 -9.11
C LYS A 37 -1.83 20.20 -9.41
N ILE A 38 -2.91 19.42 -9.33
CA ILE A 38 -2.90 17.99 -9.67
C ILE A 38 -2.41 17.80 -11.11
N TYR A 39 -2.92 18.58 -12.06
CA TYR A 39 -2.51 18.52 -13.46
C TYR A 39 -1.02 18.83 -13.64
N THR A 40 -0.54 19.88 -12.97
CA THR A 40 0.87 20.33 -13.02
C THR A 40 1.82 19.27 -12.47
N ILE A 41 1.55 18.74 -11.28
CA ILE A 41 2.39 17.71 -10.66
C ILE A 41 2.37 16.43 -11.50
N SER A 42 1.19 16.03 -11.98
CA SER A 42 1.03 14.81 -12.78
C SER A 42 1.77 14.89 -14.11
N LYS A 43 1.74 16.05 -14.78
CA LYS A 43 2.53 16.29 -16.00
C LYS A 43 4.03 16.23 -15.73
N ARG A 44 4.49 16.84 -14.63
CA ARG A 44 5.91 16.78 -14.22
C ARG A 44 6.38 15.35 -13.93
N LEU A 45 5.52 14.52 -13.35
CA LEU A 45 5.81 13.12 -13.01
C LEU A 45 5.49 12.14 -14.16
N ASN A 46 5.09 12.63 -15.35
CA ASN A 46 4.66 11.80 -16.48
C ASN A 46 3.56 10.78 -16.14
N ILE A 47 2.64 11.15 -15.26
CA ILE A 47 1.48 10.32 -14.90
C ILE A 47 0.39 10.50 -15.95
N ARG A 48 -0.21 9.39 -16.40
CA ARG A 48 -1.33 9.40 -17.36
C ARG A 48 -2.54 10.12 -16.75
N ILE A 49 -3.07 11.11 -17.47
CA ILE A 49 -4.30 11.81 -17.11
C ILE A 49 -5.34 11.57 -18.20
N GLU A 50 -6.51 11.07 -17.82
CA GLU A 50 -7.67 10.96 -18.70
C GLU A 50 -8.77 11.94 -18.29
N ARG A 51 -9.21 12.76 -19.25
CA ARG A 51 -10.40 13.57 -19.06
C ARG A 51 -11.64 12.74 -19.42
N LYS A 52 -12.57 12.61 -18.48
CA LYS A 52 -13.82 11.85 -18.63
C LYS A 52 -15.00 12.72 -18.23
N ASP A 53 -16.21 12.32 -18.61
CA ASP A 53 -17.39 12.99 -18.08
C ASP A 53 -17.63 12.60 -16.61
N ARG A 54 -18.49 13.37 -15.94
CA ARG A 54 -18.86 13.10 -14.56
C ARG A 54 -19.52 11.72 -14.38
N LYS A 55 -20.36 11.32 -15.33
CA LYS A 55 -21.08 10.03 -15.29
C LYS A 55 -20.12 8.83 -15.23
N PHE A 56 -18.99 8.92 -15.92
CA PHE A 56 -17.93 7.91 -15.85
C PHE A 56 -17.34 7.83 -14.44
N LEU A 57 -17.04 8.97 -13.82
CA LEU A 57 -16.51 9.01 -12.45
C LEU A 57 -17.53 8.50 -11.43
N ASP A 58 -18.81 8.89 -11.58
CA ASP A 58 -19.92 8.39 -10.77
C ASP A 58 -20.12 6.86 -10.93
N LYS A 59 -19.69 6.27 -12.04
CA LYS A 59 -19.75 4.82 -12.26
C LYS A 59 -18.60 4.06 -11.59
N ILE A 60 -17.41 4.67 -11.51
CA ILE A 60 -16.21 4.00 -10.99
C ILE A 60 -15.92 4.34 -9.54
N THR A 61 -16.53 5.38 -8.98
CA THR A 61 -16.42 5.76 -7.57
C THR A 61 -16.83 4.59 -6.66
N LYS A 62 -16.16 4.47 -5.52
CA LYS A 62 -16.46 3.49 -4.46
C LYS A 62 -17.05 4.15 -3.22
N THR A 63 -16.99 5.48 -3.13
CA THR A 63 -17.35 6.26 -1.93
C THR A 63 -18.22 7.48 -2.23
N ASP A 64 -18.64 7.66 -3.49
CA ASP A 64 -19.39 8.82 -4.00
C ASP A 64 -18.70 10.19 -3.77
N SER A 65 -17.42 10.18 -3.37
CA SER A 65 -16.69 11.36 -2.86
C SER A 65 -15.59 11.85 -3.81
N HIS A 66 -15.68 11.50 -5.10
CA HIS A 66 -14.63 11.79 -6.09
C HIS A 66 -14.43 13.29 -6.38
N GLN A 67 -15.44 14.15 -6.21
CA GLN A 67 -15.32 15.61 -6.43
C GLN A 67 -14.71 16.01 -7.81
N GLY A 68 -14.93 15.17 -8.82
CA GLY A 68 -14.38 15.35 -10.18
C GLY A 68 -12.94 14.84 -10.39
N VAL A 69 -12.33 14.15 -9.42
CA VAL A 69 -10.98 13.57 -9.56
C VAL A 69 -10.91 12.18 -8.89
N ILE A 70 -10.42 11.19 -9.64
CA ILE A 70 -10.10 9.86 -9.13
C ILE A 70 -8.68 9.50 -9.58
N ALA A 71 -7.86 8.96 -8.69
CA ALA A 71 -6.53 8.44 -9.03
C ALA A 71 -6.41 6.96 -8.69
N ILE A 72 -5.72 6.22 -9.55
CA ILE A 72 -5.30 4.84 -9.27
C ILE A 72 -3.86 4.87 -8.82
N SER A 73 -3.62 4.46 -7.58
CA SER A 73 -2.30 4.52 -6.93
C SER A 73 -1.86 3.17 -6.40
N GLU A 74 -0.62 3.07 -5.95
CA GLU A 74 -0.19 1.91 -5.17
C GLU A 74 -0.96 1.86 -3.85
N THR A 75 -1.35 0.67 -3.42
CA THR A 75 -1.88 0.46 -2.07
C THR A 75 -0.79 0.77 -1.04
N LEU A 76 -1.09 1.58 -0.02
CA LEU A 76 -0.13 1.79 1.05
C LEU A 76 0.10 0.47 1.80
N GLN A 77 1.33 0.23 2.21
CA GLN A 77 1.70 -1.01 2.89
C GLN A 77 0.93 -1.18 4.21
N GLU A 78 0.59 -0.09 4.89
CA GLU A 78 -0.28 -0.11 6.09
C GLU A 78 -1.74 -0.49 5.78
N GLU A 79 -2.30 -0.01 4.66
CA GLU A 79 -3.63 -0.41 4.20
C GLU A 79 -3.66 -1.92 3.89
N ARG A 80 -2.59 -2.40 3.23
CA ARG A 80 -2.41 -3.82 2.96
C ARG A 80 -2.35 -4.67 4.23
N LEU A 81 -1.73 -4.17 5.30
CA LEU A 81 -1.71 -4.87 6.59
C LEU A 81 -3.13 -5.00 7.15
N LYS A 82 -3.90 -3.90 7.18
CA LYS A 82 -5.30 -3.93 7.66
C LYS A 82 -6.17 -4.90 6.86
N GLU A 83 -6.01 -4.94 5.55
CA GLU A 83 -6.72 -5.91 4.70
C GLU A 83 -6.42 -7.36 5.06
N VAL A 84 -5.15 -7.67 5.39
CA VAL A 84 -4.76 -9.02 5.84
C VAL A 84 -5.39 -9.32 7.20
N LEU A 85 -5.32 -8.37 8.14
CA LEU A 85 -5.89 -8.53 9.48
C LEU A 85 -7.41 -8.77 9.43
N ALA A 86 -8.13 -8.08 8.56
CA ALA A 86 -9.58 -8.20 8.43
C ALA A 86 -10.05 -9.53 7.79
N LYS A 87 -9.21 -10.16 6.94
CA LYS A 87 -9.57 -11.40 6.22
C LYS A 87 -9.24 -12.67 7.00
N ALA A 88 -8.24 -12.61 7.87
CA ALA A 88 -7.79 -13.77 8.64
C ALA A 88 -8.65 -13.96 9.88
N LYS A 89 -8.99 -15.22 10.20
CA LYS A 89 -9.80 -15.53 11.39
C LYS A 89 -9.05 -15.26 12.71
N ASN A 90 -7.73 -15.52 12.74
CA ASN A 90 -6.83 -15.28 13.87
C ASN A 90 -5.43 -14.91 13.32
N PRO A 91 -5.24 -13.70 12.76
CA PRO A 91 -3.99 -13.38 12.09
C PRO A 91 -2.81 -13.31 13.07
N LEU A 92 -1.70 -13.89 12.65
CA LEU A 92 -0.41 -13.76 13.30
C LEU A 92 0.47 -12.87 12.43
N VAL A 93 1.00 -11.78 13.00
CA VAL A 93 1.88 -10.85 12.28
C VAL A 93 3.29 -10.92 12.86
N LEU A 94 4.27 -11.16 12.00
CA LEU A 94 5.68 -11.11 12.36
C LEU A 94 6.26 -9.75 11.95
N ILE A 95 6.94 -9.05 12.87
CA ILE A 95 7.58 -7.77 12.59
C ILE A 95 9.10 -7.96 12.67
N LEU A 96 9.80 -7.54 11.62
CA LEU A 96 11.25 -7.59 11.53
C LEU A 96 11.81 -6.16 11.56
N LYS A 97 12.49 -5.82 12.66
CA LYS A 97 12.94 -4.45 12.93
C LYS A 97 14.18 -4.05 12.14
N ASP A 98 15.19 -4.90 12.11
CA ASP A 98 16.51 -4.61 11.55
C ASP A 98 16.68 -5.12 10.12
N THR A 99 17.81 -4.79 9.50
CA THR A 99 18.15 -5.21 8.13
C THR A 99 18.27 -6.73 8.06
N VAL A 100 17.26 -7.36 7.48
CA VAL A 100 17.27 -8.80 7.22
C VAL A 100 17.95 -9.01 5.87
N TYR A 101 19.12 -9.64 5.88
CA TYR A 101 19.78 -10.09 4.65
C TYR A 101 18.87 -11.06 3.88
N GLU A 102 18.90 -11.04 2.55
CA GLU A 102 17.97 -11.77 1.68
C GLU A 102 17.88 -13.28 1.99
N HIS A 103 19.00 -13.89 2.37
CA HIS A 103 19.06 -15.32 2.76
C HIS A 103 18.28 -15.61 4.05
N ASN A 104 18.41 -14.74 5.06
CA ASN A 104 17.68 -14.87 6.31
C ASN A 104 16.17 -14.65 6.10
N LEU A 105 15.81 -13.71 5.23
CA LEU A 105 14.41 -13.43 4.92
C LEU A 105 13.75 -14.64 4.26
N GLY A 106 14.44 -15.34 3.36
CA GLY A 106 13.92 -16.55 2.73
C GLY A 106 13.66 -17.68 3.75
N ALA A 107 14.57 -17.90 4.70
CA ALA A 107 14.38 -18.88 5.77
C ALA A 107 13.21 -18.50 6.69
N ILE A 108 13.13 -17.22 7.11
CA ILE A 108 12.03 -16.71 7.92
C ILE A 108 10.69 -16.89 7.20
N LEU A 109 10.61 -16.60 5.91
CA LEU A 109 9.39 -16.78 5.10
C LEU A 109 8.93 -18.24 5.09
N ARG A 110 9.84 -19.20 4.92
CA ARG A 110 9.49 -20.63 4.93
C ARG A 110 8.95 -21.08 6.28
N THR A 111 9.63 -20.72 7.38
CA THR A 111 9.16 -21.04 8.73
C THR A 111 7.82 -20.37 9.00
N SER A 112 7.67 -19.10 8.64
CA SER A 112 6.43 -18.33 8.80
C SER A 112 5.26 -18.98 8.08
N ALA A 113 5.46 -19.48 6.85
CA ALA A 113 4.44 -20.19 6.08
C ALA A 113 3.99 -21.48 6.77
N ALA A 114 4.93 -22.25 7.31
CA ALA A 114 4.63 -23.47 8.06
C ALA A 114 3.96 -23.18 9.43
N SER A 115 4.24 -22.02 10.03
CA SER A 115 3.73 -21.63 11.35
C SER A 115 2.40 -20.86 11.32
N GLY A 116 1.81 -20.62 10.14
CA GLY A 116 0.52 -19.93 10.00
C GLY A 116 0.60 -18.40 10.18
N VAL A 117 1.78 -17.80 9.98
CA VAL A 117 1.93 -16.34 9.94
C VAL A 117 1.12 -15.78 8.78
N SER A 118 0.33 -14.75 9.04
CA SER A 118 -0.57 -14.13 8.06
C SER A 118 0.08 -12.98 7.31
N ALA A 119 1.02 -12.26 7.93
CA ALA A 119 1.81 -11.21 7.28
C ALA A 119 3.18 -11.06 7.95
N ILE A 120 4.17 -10.64 7.15
CA ILE A 120 5.46 -10.17 7.66
C ILE A 120 5.58 -8.67 7.38
N VAL A 121 5.89 -7.89 8.41
CA VAL A 121 6.17 -6.46 8.28
C VAL A 121 7.66 -6.22 8.42
N VAL A 122 8.23 -5.48 7.48
CA VAL A 122 9.63 -5.03 7.49
C VAL A 122 9.66 -3.50 7.52
N GLY A 123 10.67 -2.91 8.17
CA GLY A 123 10.86 -1.46 8.20
C GLY A 123 10.92 -0.84 6.79
N GLN A 124 10.42 0.39 6.62
CA GLN A 124 10.35 1.09 5.30
C GLN A 124 11.68 1.17 4.53
N THR A 125 12.82 1.18 5.23
CA THR A 125 14.17 1.16 4.63
C THR A 125 14.55 -0.21 4.08
N ASN A 126 13.88 -1.29 4.48
CA ASN A 126 14.11 -2.66 4.02
C ASN A 126 13.25 -2.99 2.78
N ARG A 127 13.36 -2.16 1.72
CA ARG A 127 12.70 -2.40 0.40
C ARG A 127 13.17 -3.67 -0.32
N GLN A 128 14.08 -4.43 0.28
CA GLN A 128 14.68 -5.65 -0.26
C GLN A 128 13.78 -6.90 -0.14
N ALA A 129 12.60 -6.79 0.47
CA ALA A 129 11.73 -7.94 0.71
C ALA A 129 11.07 -8.56 -0.54
N LEU A 130 11.18 -7.92 -1.70
CA LEU A 130 10.60 -8.37 -2.97
C LEU A 130 11.64 -8.45 -4.09
N THR A 131 12.87 -8.84 -3.77
CA THR A 131 13.89 -9.10 -4.80
C THR A 131 13.73 -10.51 -5.38
N PRO A 132 14.15 -10.75 -6.64
CA PRO A 132 14.18 -12.10 -7.23
C PRO A 132 14.99 -13.10 -6.41
N ILE A 133 15.96 -12.64 -5.60
CA ILE A 133 16.76 -13.48 -4.70
C ILE A 133 15.88 -14.00 -3.56
N VAL A 134 15.10 -13.13 -2.91
CA VAL A 134 14.16 -13.53 -1.85
C VAL A 134 13.10 -14.49 -2.39
N GLU A 135 12.58 -14.26 -3.60
CA GLU A 135 11.62 -15.16 -4.24
C GLU A 135 12.21 -16.56 -4.45
N ARG A 136 13.46 -16.64 -4.94
CA ARG A 136 14.19 -17.90 -5.12
C ARG A 136 14.46 -18.62 -3.80
N VAL A 137 14.96 -17.92 -2.78
CA VAL A 137 15.35 -18.53 -1.49
C VAL A 137 14.11 -18.94 -0.68
N SER A 138 13.00 -18.22 -0.80
CA SER A 138 11.76 -18.53 -0.08
C SER A 138 10.99 -19.74 -0.64
N MET A 139 11.41 -20.31 -1.78
CA MET A 139 10.75 -21.45 -2.44
C MET A 139 9.24 -21.23 -2.65
N GLY A 140 8.84 -20.01 -3.00
CA GLY A 140 7.44 -19.63 -3.21
C GLY A 140 6.67 -19.24 -1.95
N ALA A 141 7.26 -19.30 -0.76
CA ALA A 141 6.62 -18.82 0.47
C ALA A 141 6.32 -17.30 0.43
N SER A 142 7.10 -16.52 -0.32
CA SER A 142 6.80 -15.10 -0.61
C SER A 142 5.47 -14.87 -1.35
N ASN A 143 4.94 -15.90 -2.02
CA ASN A 143 3.64 -15.86 -2.70
C ASN A 143 2.49 -16.27 -1.78
N ILE A 144 2.79 -16.89 -0.64
CA ILE A 144 1.81 -17.36 0.35
C ILE A 144 1.59 -16.29 1.42
N ILE A 145 2.68 -15.71 1.95
CA ILE A 145 2.61 -14.69 2.99
C ILE A 145 2.99 -13.32 2.41
N PRO A 146 2.12 -12.30 2.53
CA PRO A 146 2.46 -10.95 2.12
C PRO A 146 3.58 -10.38 3.00
N VAL A 147 4.65 -9.91 2.36
CA VAL A 147 5.65 -9.04 2.99
C VAL A 147 5.30 -7.57 2.74
N ILE A 148 5.30 -6.80 3.83
CA ILE A 148 4.75 -5.45 3.90
C ILE A 148 5.82 -4.50 4.42
N GLY A 149 6.19 -3.51 3.60
CA GLY A 149 7.18 -2.49 3.99
C GLY A 149 6.52 -1.28 4.68
N ALA A 150 6.52 -1.22 6.01
CA ALA A 150 5.84 -0.16 6.75
C ALA A 150 6.73 0.41 7.88
N SER A 151 6.36 1.58 8.40
CA SER A 151 7.00 2.06 9.63
C SER A 151 6.64 1.09 10.75
N ILE A 152 7.63 0.70 11.55
CA ILE A 152 7.38 -0.18 12.70
C ILE A 152 6.50 0.54 13.71
N GLN A 153 6.73 1.83 13.93
CA GLN A 153 5.93 2.65 14.82
C GLN A 153 4.46 2.69 14.36
N SER A 154 4.20 2.97 13.08
CA SER A 154 2.83 2.98 12.57
C SER A 154 2.17 1.60 12.62
N THR A 155 2.92 0.55 12.30
CA THR A 155 2.48 -0.85 12.38
C THR A 155 2.05 -1.22 13.78
N LEU A 156 2.89 -0.92 14.78
CA LEU A 156 2.57 -1.16 16.19
C LEU A 156 1.35 -0.35 16.62
N SER A 157 1.21 0.90 16.17
CA SER A 157 0.01 1.70 16.44
C SER A 157 -1.25 1.10 15.83
N VAL A 158 -1.20 0.57 14.61
CA VAL A 158 -2.32 -0.14 13.96
C VAL A 158 -2.68 -1.38 14.76
N LEU A 159 -1.70 -2.26 15.04
CA LEU A 159 -1.94 -3.51 15.77
C LEU A 159 -2.52 -3.27 17.17
N LYS A 160 -2.02 -2.27 17.90
CA LYS A 160 -2.58 -1.90 19.21
C LYS A 160 -4.04 -1.44 19.11
N LYS A 161 -4.38 -0.63 18.10
CA LYS A 161 -5.75 -0.15 17.89
C LYS A 161 -6.72 -1.28 17.57
N GLU A 162 -6.25 -2.28 16.84
CA GLU A 162 -7.02 -3.49 16.49
C GLU A 162 -7.02 -4.54 17.62
N GLY A 163 -6.46 -4.25 18.80
CA GLY A 163 -6.51 -5.12 19.97
C GLY A 163 -5.48 -6.25 20.02
N TYR A 164 -4.44 -6.21 19.19
CA TYR A 164 -3.42 -7.26 19.16
C TYR A 164 -2.48 -7.16 20.36
N ARG A 165 -2.20 -8.32 20.96
CA ARG A 165 -1.09 -8.47 21.90
C ARG A 165 0.23 -8.45 21.13
N ILE A 166 1.16 -7.60 21.57
CA ILE A 166 2.49 -7.48 20.99
C ILE A 166 3.49 -8.13 21.95
N VAL A 167 4.31 -9.04 21.43
CA VAL A 167 5.39 -9.69 22.17
C VAL A 167 6.70 -9.34 21.47
N GLY A 168 7.61 -8.72 22.20
CA GLY A 168 8.99 -8.49 21.77
C GLY A 168 9.86 -9.68 22.16
N VAL A 169 10.82 -10.00 21.31
CA VAL A 169 11.88 -10.97 21.56
C VAL A 169 13.19 -10.24 21.33
N GLU A 170 14.09 -10.31 22.31
CA GLU A 170 15.46 -9.78 22.27
C GLU A 170 16.46 -10.92 22.16
#